data_AF-A0A1A9RNW3-F1
#
_entry.id   AF-A0A1A9RNW3-F1
#
_cell.length_a   1.000
_cell.length_b   1.000
_cell.length_c   1.000
_cell.angle_alpha   90.00
_cell.angle_beta   90.00
_cell.angle_gamma   90.00
#
_symmetry.space_group_name_H-M   'P 1'
#
loop_
_entity.id
_entity.type
_entity.pdbx_description
1 polymer ?
#
loop_
_entity_poly.entity_id
_entity_poly.type
_entity_poly.pdbx_seq_one_letter_code
_entity_poly.pdbx_strand_id
1 'polypeptide(L)'
;MPPLIRIPVALVAVVLKLLAPIALWFACMAVAWFAVEFGSMEHYSPEDKIHPAFQILVQDEHGIRPMRLEKWQGRQVLVRQETEYRDKDGSGHRLRQIAPDTYELFADLDTAMMTQTYRITPDNRVVPLSFRWRNIADVVLVFPLSLVFWLCTKWMFGMIRRKRPKKNQEAGSLSNPD
;
A
#
# COMPACT_ATOMS: atom_id res chain seq x y z
N MET A 1 24.17 -37.97 -23.62
CA MET A 1 24.72 -36.95 -22.70
C MET A 1 24.16 -35.59 -23.13
N PRO A 2 23.40 -34.86 -22.30
CA PRO A 2 22.80 -33.60 -22.72
C PRO A 2 23.87 -32.49 -22.78
N PRO A 3 23.78 -31.54 -23.72
CA PRO A 3 24.75 -30.46 -23.83
C PRO A 3 24.57 -29.49 -22.65
N LEU A 4 25.60 -29.35 -21.82
CA LEU A 4 25.70 -28.28 -20.84
C LEU A 4 25.73 -26.94 -21.58
N ILE A 5 24.64 -26.18 -21.47
CA ILE A 5 24.53 -24.82 -21.99
C ILE A 5 25.61 -23.98 -21.30
N ARG A 6 26.75 -23.78 -21.99
CA ARG A 6 27.80 -22.87 -21.54
C ARG A 6 27.36 -21.45 -21.85
N ILE A 7 26.63 -20.85 -20.92
CA ILE A 7 26.27 -19.43 -21.02
C ILE A 7 27.57 -18.63 -20.92
N PRO A 8 27.96 -17.86 -21.94
CA PRO A 8 29.19 -17.09 -21.88
C PRO A 8 29.06 -16.05 -20.77
N VAL A 9 30.07 -15.96 -19.90
CA VAL A 9 30.10 -15.05 -18.74
C VAL A 9 29.80 -13.60 -19.13
N ALA A 10 30.16 -13.21 -20.36
CA ALA A 10 29.83 -11.91 -20.93
C ALA A 10 28.31 -11.69 -21.11
N LEU A 11 27.56 -12.71 -21.55
CA LEU A 11 26.10 -12.66 -21.68
C LEU A 11 25.44 -12.59 -20.30
N VAL A 12 25.93 -13.36 -19.33
CA VAL A 12 25.49 -13.26 -17.93
C VAL A 12 25.69 -11.84 -17.39
N ALA A 13 26.86 -11.24 -17.64
CA ALA A 13 27.17 -9.89 -17.18
C ALA A 13 26.31 -8.80 -17.85
N VAL A 14 25.98 -8.95 -19.15
CA VAL A 14 25.07 -8.03 -19.85
C VAL A 14 23.65 -8.15 -19.32
N VAL A 15 23.17 -9.38 -19.15
CA VAL A 15 21.85 -9.66 -18.58
C VAL A 15 21.76 -9.12 -17.15
N LEU A 16 22.79 -9.30 -16.32
CA LEU A 16 22.82 -8.75 -14.96
C LEU A 16 22.79 -7.21 -14.97
N LYS A 17 23.50 -6.56 -15.90
CA LYS A 17 23.50 -5.09 -16.03
C LYS A 17 22.16 -4.53 -16.48
N LEU A 18 21.39 -5.29 -17.25
CA LEU A 18 20.04 -4.91 -17.70
C LEU A 18 18.98 -5.23 -16.64
N LEU A 19 19.11 -6.35 -15.94
CA LEU A 19 18.17 -6.77 -14.89
C LEU A 19 18.38 -6.01 -13.59
N ALA A 20 19.61 -5.62 -13.23
CA ALA A 20 19.87 -4.87 -12.00
C ALA A 20 19.04 -3.58 -11.85
N PRO A 21 18.93 -2.69 -12.85
CA PRO A 21 18.08 -1.51 -12.73
C PRO A 21 16.59 -1.85 -12.69
N ILE A 22 16.16 -2.95 -13.30
CA ILE A 22 14.77 -3.43 -13.26
C ILE A 22 14.44 -3.96 -11.86
N ALA A 23 15.30 -4.83 -11.31
CA ALA A 23 15.17 -5.36 -9.96
C ALA A 23 15.20 -4.26 -8.90
N LEU A 24 16.08 -3.27 -9.07
CA LEU A 24 16.13 -2.09 -8.21
C LEU A 24 14.84 -1.25 -8.28
N TRP A 25 14.26 -1.09 -9.47
CA TRP A 25 12.98 -0.41 -9.63
C TRP A 25 11.84 -1.15 -8.91
N PHE A 26 11.75 -2.47 -9.04
CA PHE A 26 10.78 -3.28 -8.28
C PHE A 26 10.98 -3.17 -6.77
N ALA A 27 12.23 -3.13 -6.29
CA ALA A 27 12.51 -2.92 -4.88
C ALA A 27 12.04 -1.54 -4.40
N CYS A 28 12.28 -0.47 -5.17
CA CYS A 28 11.74 0.85 -4.87
C CYS A 28 10.21 0.88 -4.88
N MET A 29 9.58 0.19 -5.84
CA MET A 29 8.13 0.07 -5.92
C MET A 29 7.56 -0.62 -4.68
N ALA A 30 8.20 -1.71 -4.23
CA ALA A 30 7.82 -2.43 -3.01
C ALA A 30 7.92 -1.55 -1.77
N VAL A 31 8.99 -0.76 -1.63
CA VAL A 31 9.16 0.17 -0.50
C VAL A 31 8.10 1.28 -0.52
N ALA A 32 7.86 1.89 -1.69
CA ALA A 32 6.84 2.93 -1.84
C ALA A 32 5.44 2.38 -1.55
N TRP A 33 5.13 1.18 -2.04
CA TRP A 33 3.90 0.46 -1.73
C TRP A 33 3.76 0.23 -0.23
N PHE A 34 4.81 -0.27 0.43
CA PHE A 34 4.79 -0.54 1.87
C PHE A 34 4.63 0.73 2.70
N ALA A 35 5.24 1.84 2.28
CA ALA A 35 5.11 3.13 2.94
C ALA A 35 3.68 3.67 2.86
N VAL A 36 3.03 3.55 1.70
CA VAL A 36 1.61 3.89 1.53
C VAL A 36 0.74 2.93 2.35
N GLU A 37 1.03 1.63 2.30
CA GLU A 37 0.26 0.62 3.04
C GLU A 37 0.27 0.85 4.55
N PHE A 38 1.43 1.19 5.10
CA PHE A 38 1.57 1.51 6.52
C PHE A 38 1.00 2.88 6.87
N GLY A 39 1.16 3.88 5.99
CA GLY A 39 0.62 5.22 6.20
C GLY A 39 -0.90 5.27 6.19
N SER A 40 -1.55 4.41 5.41
CA SER A 40 -3.01 4.37 5.28
C SER A 40 -3.72 3.56 6.39
N MET A 41 -2.98 3.01 7.37
CA MET A 41 -3.54 2.33 8.53
C MET A 41 -3.61 3.26 9.75
N GLU A 42 -4.70 4.01 9.86
CA GLU A 42 -4.98 4.76 11.07
C GLU A 42 -5.66 3.86 12.11
N HIS A 43 -4.95 3.62 13.22
CA HIS A 43 -5.55 3.02 14.41
C HIS A 43 -6.15 4.14 15.26
N TYR A 44 -7.42 4.03 15.59
CA TYR A 44 -8.10 5.05 16.38
C TYR A 44 -7.91 4.71 17.86
N SER A 45 -7.33 5.65 18.60
CA SER A 45 -7.38 5.61 20.06
C SER A 45 -8.78 6.07 20.52
N PRO A 46 -9.30 5.63 21.67
CA PRO A 46 -10.64 6.02 22.16
C PRO A 46 -10.87 7.53 22.30
N GLU A 47 -9.80 8.33 22.34
CA GLU A 47 -9.86 9.79 22.45
C GLU A 47 -9.63 10.53 21.12
N ASP A 48 -9.39 9.82 20.03
CA ASP A 48 -9.15 10.42 18.72
C ASP A 48 -10.46 10.84 18.03
N LYS A 49 -10.39 11.96 17.31
CA LYS A 49 -11.52 12.44 16.51
C LYS A 49 -11.81 11.45 15.39
N ILE A 50 -12.99 10.82 15.47
CA ILE A 50 -13.48 9.85 14.48
C ILE A 50 -13.55 10.51 13.10
N HIS A 51 -13.07 9.81 12.07
CA HIS A 51 -13.14 10.30 10.70
C HIS A 51 -14.61 10.53 10.27
N PRO A 52 -14.96 11.67 9.64
CA PRO A 52 -16.33 11.95 9.22
C PRO A 52 -16.86 11.00 8.13
N ALA A 53 -15.95 10.27 7.47
CA ALA A 53 -16.30 9.22 6.51
C ALA A 53 -16.65 7.87 7.16
N PHE A 54 -16.54 7.74 8.49
CA PHE A 54 -16.84 6.50 9.19
C PHE A 54 -18.31 6.10 9.00
N GLN A 55 -18.53 4.89 8.50
CA GLN A 55 -19.85 4.37 8.19
C GLN A 55 -20.19 3.18 9.09
N ILE A 56 -21.47 2.98 9.32
CA ILE A 56 -22.04 1.85 10.05
C ILE A 56 -23.22 1.32 9.26
N LEU A 57 -23.49 0.03 9.34
CA LEU A 57 -24.70 -0.55 8.79
C LEU A 57 -25.80 -0.50 9.85
N VAL A 58 -26.89 0.15 9.47
CA VAL A 58 -28.09 0.23 10.29
C VAL A 58 -29.24 -0.46 9.57
N GLN A 59 -30.09 -1.10 10.34
CA GLN A 59 -31.35 -1.65 9.90
C GLN A 59 -32.46 -0.71 10.34
N ASP A 60 -33.26 -0.31 9.37
CA ASP A 60 -34.43 0.54 9.52
C ASP A 60 -35.65 -0.16 8.90
N GLU A 61 -36.82 0.47 8.94
CA GLU A 61 -38.05 -0.06 8.32
C GLU A 61 -37.91 -0.33 6.81
N HIS A 62 -37.01 0.42 6.17
CA HIS A 62 -36.69 0.30 4.74
C HIS A 62 -35.63 -0.77 4.43
N GLY A 63 -35.17 -1.51 5.45
CA GLY A 63 -34.12 -2.52 5.34
C GLY A 63 -32.74 -2.04 5.82
N ILE A 64 -31.71 -2.72 5.35
CA ILE A 64 -30.31 -2.47 5.73
C ILE A 64 -29.75 -1.36 4.85
N ARG A 65 -29.12 -0.36 5.46
CA ARG A 65 -28.48 0.75 4.76
C ARG A 65 -27.21 1.22 5.46
N PRO A 66 -26.20 1.68 4.71
CA PRO A 66 -25.04 2.34 5.29
C PRO A 66 -25.43 3.75 5.77
N MET A 67 -24.95 4.13 6.95
CA MET A 67 -25.15 5.44 7.56
C MET A 67 -23.84 5.92 8.17
N ARG A 68 -23.57 7.23 8.10
CA ARG A 68 -22.40 7.79 8.78
C ARG A 68 -22.61 7.78 10.29
N LEU A 69 -21.58 7.40 11.05
CA LEU A 69 -21.66 7.35 12.51
C LEU A 69 -22.01 8.71 13.12
N GLU A 70 -21.48 9.80 12.57
CA GLU A 70 -21.80 11.18 12.97
C GLU A 70 -23.30 11.52 12.86
N LYS A 71 -24.00 10.91 11.89
CA LYS A 71 -25.44 11.15 11.67
C LYS A 71 -26.33 10.20 12.46
N TRP A 72 -25.76 9.16 13.07
CA TRP A 72 -26.52 8.17 13.79
C TRP A 72 -26.92 8.70 15.17
N GLN A 73 -28.23 8.73 15.43
CA GLN A 73 -28.80 9.27 16.67
C GLN A 73 -29.27 8.18 17.64
N GLY A 74 -28.87 6.93 17.42
CA GLY A 74 -29.28 5.80 18.28
C GLY A 74 -30.72 5.29 18.05
N ARG A 75 -31.43 5.80 17.04
CA ARG A 75 -32.81 5.39 16.74
C ARG A 75 -32.89 4.10 15.91
N GLN A 76 -31.94 3.90 15.00
CA GLN A 76 -31.89 2.74 14.14
C GLN A 76 -31.17 1.57 14.80
N VAL A 77 -31.58 0.35 14.47
CA VAL A 77 -30.97 -0.87 14.98
C VAL A 77 -29.63 -1.10 14.27
N LEU A 78 -28.57 -1.36 15.04
CA LEU A 78 -27.27 -1.69 14.46
C LEU A 78 -27.28 -3.12 13.93
N VAL A 79 -26.78 -3.31 12.71
CA VAL A 79 -26.65 -4.65 12.12
C VAL A 79 -25.52 -5.38 12.84
N ARG A 80 -25.85 -6.52 13.43
CA ARG A 80 -24.93 -7.40 14.18
C ARG A 80 -24.66 -8.73 13.48
N GLN A 81 -25.27 -8.96 12.32
CA GLN A 81 -25.12 -10.17 11.53
C GLN A 81 -24.26 -9.89 10.30
N GLU A 82 -23.57 -10.91 9.80
CA GLU A 82 -22.84 -10.79 8.56
C GLU A 82 -23.81 -10.49 7.43
N THR A 83 -23.57 -9.40 6.71
CA THR A 83 -24.48 -8.97 5.65
C THR A 83 -23.71 -8.26 4.58
N GLU A 84 -24.09 -8.53 3.33
CA GLU A 84 -23.65 -7.81 2.17
C GLU A 84 -24.79 -6.95 1.65
N TYR A 85 -24.56 -5.64 1.61
CA TYR A 85 -25.42 -4.65 1.03
C TYR A 85 -24.76 -4.12 -0.24
N ARG A 86 -25.52 -3.92 -1.31
CA ARG A 86 -25.03 -3.30 -2.52
C ARG A 86 -25.97 -2.18 -2.89
N ASP A 87 -25.43 -0.97 -2.98
CA ASP A 87 -26.19 0.19 -3.41
C ASP A 87 -26.42 0.14 -4.93
N LYS A 88 -27.45 0.84 -5.38
CA LYS A 88 -27.80 0.98 -6.81
C LYS A 88 -26.69 1.69 -7.59
N ASP A 89 -25.92 2.54 -6.91
CA ASP A 89 -24.77 3.26 -7.47
C ASP A 89 -23.53 2.36 -7.64
N GLY A 90 -23.65 1.05 -7.36
CA GLY A 90 -22.59 0.07 -7.53
C GLY A 90 -21.68 -0.10 -6.31
N SER A 91 -21.73 0.82 -5.34
CA SER A 91 -20.98 0.71 -4.09
C SER A 91 -21.45 -0.47 -3.25
N GLY A 92 -20.51 -1.30 -2.80
CA GLY A 92 -20.78 -2.49 -2.00
C GLY A 92 -20.35 -2.31 -0.55
N HIS A 93 -21.19 -2.68 0.40
CA HIS A 93 -20.88 -2.70 1.83
C HIS A 93 -21.00 -4.13 2.35
N ARG A 94 -19.93 -4.69 2.89
CA ARG A 94 -19.92 -6.02 3.49
C ARG A 94 -19.54 -5.92 4.96
N LEU A 95 -20.46 -6.33 5.83
CA LEU A 95 -20.22 -6.51 7.25
C LEU A 95 -19.77 -7.94 7.52
N ARG A 96 -18.63 -8.08 8.19
CA ARG A 96 -18.09 -9.35 8.68
C ARG A 96 -17.91 -9.28 10.19
N GLN A 97 -18.25 -10.35 10.89
CA GLN A 97 -18.01 -10.42 12.32
C GLN A 97 -16.62 -11.04 12.55
N ILE A 98 -15.73 -10.32 13.24
CA ILE A 98 -14.36 -10.79 13.49
C ILE A 98 -14.15 -11.29 14.92
N ALA A 99 -14.96 -10.79 15.87
CA ALA A 99 -14.94 -11.24 17.26
C ALA A 99 -16.33 -11.02 17.91
N PRO A 100 -16.56 -11.53 19.12
CA PRO A 100 -17.74 -11.15 19.90
C PRO A 100 -17.83 -9.63 20.01
N ASP A 101 -18.98 -9.07 19.64
CA ASP A 101 -19.24 -7.63 19.57
C ASP A 101 -18.35 -6.81 18.63
N THR A 102 -17.47 -7.44 17.84
CA THR A 102 -16.50 -6.73 16.99
C THR A 102 -16.74 -7.06 15.53
N TYR A 103 -16.90 -6.00 14.74
CA TYR A 103 -17.36 -6.05 13.36
C TYR A 103 -16.41 -5.28 12.46
N GLU A 104 -16.23 -5.81 11.27
CA GLU A 104 -15.43 -5.24 10.22
C GLU A 104 -16.34 -4.94 9.03
N LEU A 105 -16.43 -3.66 8.67
CA LEU A 105 -17.23 -3.19 7.56
C LEU A 105 -16.29 -2.81 6.41
N PHE A 106 -16.43 -3.53 5.31
CA PHE A 106 -15.79 -3.24 4.04
C PHE A 106 -16.75 -2.41 3.20
N ALA A 107 -16.31 -1.26 2.74
CA ALA A 107 -17.01 -0.47 1.74
C ALA A 107 -16.16 -0.39 0.48
N ASP A 108 -16.63 -1.04 -0.57
CA ASP A 108 -16.07 -0.97 -1.92
C ASP A 108 -16.78 0.18 -2.64
N LEU A 109 -16.13 1.34 -2.66
CA LEU A 109 -16.51 2.45 -3.51
C LEU A 109 -15.77 2.22 -4.82
N ASP A 110 -16.43 2.40 -5.96
CA ASP A 110 -15.93 2.09 -7.32
C ASP A 110 -14.43 2.42 -7.58
N THR A 111 -13.91 3.48 -6.94
CA THR A 111 -12.51 3.93 -7.03
C THR A 111 -11.73 3.89 -5.71
N ALA A 112 -12.36 3.55 -4.58
CA ALA A 112 -11.75 3.55 -3.26
C ALA A 112 -12.30 2.42 -2.38
N MET A 113 -11.41 1.68 -1.73
CA MET A 113 -11.78 0.66 -0.76
C MET A 113 -11.58 1.21 0.65
N MET A 114 -12.64 1.18 1.45
CA MET A 114 -12.61 1.55 2.85
C MET A 114 -12.84 0.30 3.69
N THR A 115 -12.00 0.08 4.69
CA THR A 115 -12.16 -1.00 5.66
C THR A 115 -12.15 -0.39 7.04
N GLN A 116 -13.19 -0.63 7.81
CA GLN A 116 -13.32 -0.06 9.15
C GLN A 116 -13.70 -1.15 10.13
N THR A 117 -13.08 -1.13 11.30
CA THR A 117 -13.37 -2.06 12.38
C THR A 117 -13.95 -1.28 13.55
N TYR A 118 -15.06 -1.77 14.08
CA TYR A 118 -15.70 -1.19 15.25
C TYR A 118 -16.29 -2.27 16.14
N ARG A 119 -16.44 -1.91 17.42
CA ARG A 119 -17.10 -2.72 18.42
C ARG A 119 -18.50 -2.18 18.69
N ILE A 120 -19.51 -3.04 18.76
CA ILE A 120 -20.85 -2.68 19.20
C ILE A 120 -21.03 -3.22 20.62
N THR A 121 -21.02 -2.31 21.60
CA THR A 121 -21.25 -2.67 23.01
C THR A 121 -22.67 -3.23 23.25
N PRO A 122 -22.88 -3.96 24.36
CA PRO A 122 -24.22 -4.39 24.78
C PRO A 122 -25.19 -3.20 24.93
N ASP A 123 -24.69 -2.03 25.32
CA ASP A 123 -25.45 -0.77 25.43
C ASP A 123 -25.76 -0.12 24.06
N ASN A 124 -25.64 -0.88 22.96
CA ASN A 124 -25.82 -0.44 21.58
C ASN A 124 -24.90 0.72 21.13
N ARG A 125 -23.78 0.98 21.82
CA ARG A 125 -22.83 2.02 21.38
C ARG A 125 -21.79 1.46 20.43
N VAL A 126 -21.43 2.24 19.42
CA VAL A 126 -20.35 1.94 18.47
C VAL A 126 -19.05 2.56 18.97
N VAL A 127 -18.03 1.72 19.16
CA VAL A 127 -16.67 2.14 19.50
C VAL A 127 -15.78 1.86 18.28
N PRO A 128 -15.30 2.87 17.55
CA PRO A 128 -14.38 2.67 16.44
C PRO A 128 -13.04 2.16 16.95
N LEU A 129 -12.43 1.22 16.23
CA LEU A 129 -11.13 0.63 16.56
C LEU A 129 -10.08 0.95 15.50
N SER A 130 -10.45 0.79 14.23
CA SER A 130 -9.56 1.07 13.11
C SER A 130 -10.33 1.57 11.91
N PHE A 131 -9.64 2.39 11.10
CA PHE A 131 -10.14 2.85 9.83
C PHE A 131 -9.00 2.82 8.84
N ARG A 132 -9.23 2.16 7.72
CA ARG A 132 -8.29 2.04 6.62
C ARG A 132 -8.97 2.57 5.38
N TRP A 133 -8.38 3.60 4.80
CA TRP A 133 -8.80 4.14 3.53
C TRP A 133 -7.74 3.83 2.49
N ARG A 134 -8.14 3.13 1.41
CA ARG A 134 -7.29 2.86 0.26
C ARG A 134 -7.94 3.45 -0.96
N ASN A 135 -7.24 4.31 -1.68
CA ASN A 135 -7.70 4.79 -2.96
C ASN A 135 -6.98 4.04 -4.07
N ILE A 136 -7.66 3.68 -5.16
CA ILE A 136 -6.98 3.17 -6.36
C ILE A 136 -5.98 4.21 -6.90
N ALA A 137 -6.22 5.50 -6.65
CA ALA A 137 -5.27 6.58 -6.95
C ALA A 137 -3.90 6.39 -6.27
N ASP A 138 -3.81 5.67 -5.15
CA ASP A 138 -2.53 5.37 -4.49
C ASP A 138 -1.65 4.50 -5.39
N VAL A 139 -2.25 3.56 -6.14
CA VAL A 139 -1.56 2.75 -7.16
C VAL A 139 -1.00 3.65 -8.27
N VAL A 140 -1.79 4.64 -8.70
CA VAL A 140 -1.41 5.61 -9.73
C VAL A 140 -0.31 6.54 -9.24
N LEU A 141 -0.22 6.82 -7.94
CA LEU A 141 0.82 7.65 -7.31
C LEU A 141 2.14 6.87 -7.10
N VAL A 142 2.06 5.59 -6.74
CA VAL A 142 3.25 4.75 -6.53
C VAL A 142 4.07 4.60 -7.83
N PHE A 143 3.42 4.59 -9.00
CA PHE A 143 4.09 4.49 -10.29
C PHE A 143 5.06 5.66 -10.59
N PRO A 144 4.64 6.95 -10.61
CA PRO A 144 5.55 8.09 -10.78
C PRO A 144 6.54 8.24 -9.63
N LEU A 145 6.15 7.94 -8.38
CA LEU A 145 7.07 7.95 -7.23
C LEU A 145 8.23 6.97 -7.43
N SER A 146 7.95 5.77 -7.94
CA SER A 146 8.98 4.77 -8.24
C SER A 146 9.96 5.24 -9.32
N LEU A 147 9.48 5.99 -10.32
CA LEU A 147 10.30 6.57 -11.38
C LEU A 147 11.24 7.64 -10.82
N VAL A 148 10.74 8.52 -9.95
CA VAL A 148 11.54 9.54 -9.27
C VAL A 148 12.61 8.89 -8.39
N PHE A 149 12.24 7.88 -7.59
CA PHE A 149 13.20 7.13 -6.76
C PHE A 149 14.29 6.45 -7.59
N TRP A 150 13.91 5.84 -8.73
CA TRP A 150 14.86 5.22 -9.64
C TRP A 150 15.85 6.23 -10.23
N LEU A 151 15.37 7.39 -10.67
CA LEU A 151 16.20 8.48 -11.17
C LEU A 151 17.17 8.99 -10.10
N CYS A 152 16.68 9.23 -8.88
CA CYS A 152 17.50 9.65 -7.74
C CYS A 152 18.59 8.62 -7.42
N THR A 153 18.24 7.33 -7.38
CA THR A 153 19.17 6.25 -7.08
C THR A 153 20.25 6.14 -8.16
N LYS A 154 19.84 6.18 -9.44
CA LYS A 154 20.76 6.18 -10.58
C LYS A 154 21.71 7.37 -10.54
N TRP A 155 21.20 8.56 -10.19
CA TRP A 155 22.00 9.77 -10.06
C TRP A 155 23.03 9.67 -8.91
N MET A 156 22.62 9.18 -7.74
CA MET A 156 23.51 8.92 -6.60
C MET A 156 24.64 7.95 -6.95
N PHE A 157 24.32 6.80 -7.56
CA PHE A 157 25.35 5.84 -8.01
C PHE A 157 26.27 6.43 -9.09
N GLY A 158 25.73 7.28 -9.97
CA GLY A 158 26.50 8.04 -10.95
C GLY A 158 27.53 8.97 -10.29
N MET A 159 27.13 9.70 -9.25
CA MET A 159 28.05 10.55 -8.48
C MET A 159 29.13 9.74 -7.75
N ILE A 160 28.76 8.62 -7.12
CA ILE A 160 29.71 7.73 -6.43
C ILE A 160 30.75 7.17 -7.42
N ARG A 161 30.33 6.82 -8.65
CA ARG A 161 31.25 6.36 -9.70
C ARG A 161 32.16 7.48 -10.23
N ARG A 162 31.65 8.70 -10.36
CA ARG A 162 32.46 9.87 -10.79
C ARG A 162 33.51 10.27 -9.76
N LYS A 163 33.30 9.96 -8.47
CA LYS A 163 34.27 10.20 -7.39
C LYS A 163 35.33 9.12 -7.25
N ARG A 164 35.36 8.06 -8.07
CA ARG A 164 36.52 7.14 -8.08
C ARG A 164 37.67 7.80 -8.85
N PRO A 165 38.77 8.21 -8.20
CA PRO A 165 39.92 8.73 -8.93
C PRO A 165 40.47 7.62 -9.83
N LYS A 166 40.76 7.96 -11.10
CA LYS A 166 41.53 7.12 -12.01
C LYS A 166 42.87 6.80 -11.33
N LYS A 167 43.03 5.59 -10.79
CA LYS A 167 44.32 5.14 -10.26
C LYS A 167 45.17 4.63 -11.43
N ASN A 168 46.15 5.45 -11.79
CA ASN A 168 47.44 5.15 -12.43
C ASN A 168 47.45 4.72 -13.90
N GLN A 169 47.67 5.69 -14.77
CA GLN A 169 48.25 5.53 -16.11
C GLN A 169 49.58 6.33 -16.18
N GLU A 170 50.49 6.15 -15.22
CA GLU A 170 51.81 6.84 -15.25
C GLU A 170 53.01 5.96 -14.79
N ALA A 171 52.83 4.65 -14.58
CA ALA A 171 53.91 3.78 -14.12
C ALA A 171 54.58 2.97 -15.26
N GLY A 172 54.82 3.57 -16.42
CA GLY A 172 55.37 2.85 -17.59
C GLY A 172 56.29 3.63 -18.53
N SER A 173 56.78 4.80 -18.15
CA SER A 173 57.59 5.66 -19.05
C SER A 173 58.98 6.02 -18.54
N LEU A 174 59.47 5.44 -17.44
CA LEU A 174 60.80 5.76 -16.90
C LEU A 174 61.54 4.49 -16.49
N SER A 175 62.05 3.77 -17.50
CA SER A 175 63.23 2.91 -17.33
C SER A 175 63.90 2.72 -18.68
N ASN A 176 64.68 3.72 -19.09
CA ASN A 176 65.79 3.52 -20.01
C ASN A 176 67.05 3.97 -19.26
N PRO A 177 67.98 3.06 -18.98
CA PRO A 177 69.37 3.44 -18.81
C PRO A 177 70.22 2.81 -19.93
N ASP A 178 71.17 3.62 -20.38
CA ASP A 178 72.27 3.27 -21.28
C ASP A 178 73.12 2.09 -20.78
#